data_AF-A0A023FSZ4-F1
#
_entry.id   AF-A0A023FSZ4-F1
#
_cell.length_a   1.000
_cell.length_b   1.000
_cell.length_c   1.000
_cell.angle_alpha   90.00
_cell.angle_beta   90.00
_cell.angle_gamma   90.00
#
_symmetry.space_group_name_H-M   'P 1'
#
loop_
_entity.id
_entity.type
_entity.pdbx_description
1 polymer ?
#
loop_
_entity_poly.entity_id
_entity_poly.type
_entity_poly.pdbx_seq_one_letter_code
_entity_poly.pdbx_strand_id
1 'polypeptide(L)'
;NNFALVVLYSLLCLCKADGVGLEQAEAFVMSSVVEILEEMGFSAERAKKAIEVCGDESVEAAMEWLLAHADEPMDITEPAPKAATPPASATSGASEAAGNTADKDKMQQSDTESKEHTSEATAKSLKCDECGKLFRTAPEVEFHAVKSGHQSFSESVEEIKPLTEEEKQEKAKKLEEKIRQRRLEREEKEKKEAIERDKERRKFGQEIATSRQKLEEQEMLKLAEEKKREKMEAMLAKKKVP
;
A
#
# COMPACT_ATOMS: atom_id res chain seq x y z
N ASN A 1 -18.05 40.94 -29.39
CA ASN A 1 -18.32 39.49 -29.36
C ASN A 1 -17.65 38.63 -30.45
N ASN A 2 -16.91 39.16 -31.42
CA ASN A 2 -16.15 38.30 -32.35
C ASN A 2 -14.66 38.13 -32.00
N PHE A 3 -14.06 39.03 -31.21
CA PHE A 3 -12.63 38.94 -30.89
C PHE A 3 -12.29 37.81 -29.90
N ALA A 4 -13.13 37.60 -28.87
CA ALA A 4 -12.95 36.52 -27.89
C ALA A 4 -13.18 35.12 -28.50
N LEU A 5 -14.11 35.01 -29.46
CA LEU A 5 -14.37 33.77 -30.18
C LEU A 5 -13.21 33.42 -31.13
N VAL A 6 -12.58 34.40 -31.78
CA VAL A 6 -11.40 34.16 -32.64
C VAL A 6 -10.17 33.78 -31.82
N VAL A 7 -9.98 34.35 -30.63
CA VAL A 7 -8.86 33.96 -29.73
C VAL A 7 -9.07 32.56 -29.17
N LEU A 8 -10.28 32.21 -28.74
CA LEU A 8 -10.59 30.85 -28.30
C LEU A 8 -10.50 29.83 -29.44
N TYR A 9 -10.96 30.16 -30.65
CA TYR A 9 -10.82 29.28 -31.81
C TYR A 9 -9.35 29.16 -32.24
N SER A 10 -8.53 30.22 -32.13
CA SER A 10 -7.10 30.16 -32.44
C SER A 10 -6.30 29.40 -31.39
N LEU A 11 -6.66 29.46 -30.11
CA LEU A 11 -6.06 28.63 -29.05
C LEU A 11 -6.52 27.16 -29.17
N LEU A 12 -7.78 26.89 -29.52
CA LEU A 12 -8.23 25.52 -29.79
C LEU A 12 -7.65 24.94 -31.09
N CYS A 13 -7.34 25.77 -32.08
CA CYS A 13 -6.74 25.33 -33.34
C CYS A 13 -5.22 25.06 -33.19
N LEU A 14 -4.51 25.82 -32.32
CA LEU A 14 -3.10 25.52 -32.00
C LEU A 14 -2.92 24.22 -31.19
N CYS A 15 -3.88 23.82 -30.36
CA CYS A 15 -3.82 22.53 -29.66
C CYS A 15 -4.12 21.32 -30.56
N LYS A 16 -4.57 21.51 -31.81
CA LYS A 16 -5.02 20.41 -32.69
C LYS A 16 -3.97 19.99 -33.73
N ALA A 17 -2.83 20.68 -33.80
CA ALA A 17 -1.83 20.48 -34.87
C ALA A 17 -0.57 19.69 -34.46
N ASP A 18 -0.24 19.57 -33.18
CA ASP A 18 0.92 18.78 -32.72
C ASP A 18 0.48 17.71 -31.72
N GLY A 19 0.18 16.52 -32.23
CA GLY A 19 -0.09 15.30 -31.44
C GLY A 19 1.15 14.76 -30.71
N VAL A 20 2.00 15.64 -30.19
CA VAL A 20 3.27 15.35 -29.51
C VAL A 20 3.28 15.87 -28.07
N GLY A 21 2.27 16.67 -27.67
CA GLY A 21 2.27 17.38 -26.38
C GLY A 21 1.85 16.57 -25.15
N LEU A 22 0.99 15.55 -25.29
CA LEU A 22 0.54 14.75 -24.14
C LEU A 22 1.64 13.78 -23.68
N GLU A 23 2.30 13.11 -24.64
CA GLU A 23 3.39 12.17 -24.39
C GLU A 23 4.64 12.89 -23.84
N GLN A 24 4.90 14.14 -24.26
CA GLN A 24 5.98 14.96 -23.72
C GLN A 24 5.69 15.51 -22.31
N ALA A 25 4.42 15.77 -21.98
CA ALA A 25 4.03 16.14 -20.62
C ALA A 25 4.17 14.93 -19.67
N GLU A 26 3.76 13.73 -20.12
CA GLU A 26 3.94 12.48 -19.36
C GLU A 26 5.42 12.14 -19.18
N ALA A 27 6.25 12.28 -20.22
CA ALA A 27 7.69 12.08 -20.11
C ALA A 27 8.40 13.10 -19.19
N PHE A 28 7.93 14.36 -19.16
CA PHE A 28 8.50 15.38 -18.29
C PHE A 28 8.18 15.13 -16.81
N VAL A 29 6.93 14.73 -16.50
CA VAL A 29 6.54 14.34 -15.14
C VAL A 29 7.27 13.06 -14.72
N MET A 30 7.39 12.08 -15.62
CA MET A 30 8.14 10.85 -15.39
C MET A 30 9.63 11.12 -15.11
N SER A 31 10.26 12.07 -15.79
CA SER A 31 11.65 12.50 -15.48
C SER A 31 11.75 13.14 -14.09
N SER A 32 10.83 14.05 -13.74
CA SER A 32 10.87 14.76 -12.45
C SER A 32 10.70 13.84 -11.23
N VAL A 33 9.84 12.82 -11.33
CA VAL A 33 9.63 11.84 -10.25
C VAL A 33 10.83 10.90 -10.16
N VAL A 34 11.43 10.52 -11.29
CA VAL A 34 12.67 9.72 -11.31
C VAL A 34 13.83 10.50 -10.66
N GLU A 35 14.01 11.77 -10.98
CA GLU A 35 15.05 12.62 -10.39
C GLU A 35 14.92 12.73 -8.86
N ILE A 36 13.70 12.95 -8.35
CA ILE A 36 13.43 13.01 -6.89
C ILE A 36 13.76 11.67 -6.22
N LEU A 37 13.43 10.54 -6.85
CA LEU A 37 13.71 9.20 -6.30
C LEU A 37 15.20 8.84 -6.39
N GLU A 38 15.91 9.32 -7.41
CA GLU A 38 17.36 9.21 -7.52
C GLU A 38 18.07 10.04 -6.44
N GLU A 39 17.58 11.25 -6.14
CA GLU A 39 18.07 12.08 -5.02
C GLU A 39 17.87 11.41 -3.66
N MET A 40 16.81 10.60 -3.51
CA MET A 40 16.56 9.78 -2.31
C MET A 40 17.41 8.50 -2.25
N GLY A 41 18.15 8.16 -3.30
CA GLY A 41 19.06 7.01 -3.35
C GLY A 41 18.48 5.74 -3.98
N PHE A 42 17.35 5.81 -4.67
CA PHE A 42 16.85 4.70 -5.48
C PHE A 42 17.49 4.70 -6.88
N SER A 43 17.74 3.52 -7.46
CA SER A 43 18.30 3.46 -8.81
C SER A 43 17.29 3.91 -9.87
N ALA A 44 17.79 4.59 -10.91
CA ALA A 44 17.01 5.12 -12.03
C ALA A 44 16.06 4.08 -12.64
N GLU A 45 16.53 2.84 -12.78
CA GLU A 45 15.78 1.72 -13.37
C GLU A 45 14.63 1.26 -12.46
N ARG A 46 14.83 1.32 -11.14
CA ARG A 46 13.81 0.96 -10.15
C ARG A 46 12.72 2.03 -10.07
N ALA A 47 13.13 3.30 -10.07
CA ALA A 47 12.22 4.44 -10.09
C ALA A 47 11.32 4.43 -11.35
N LYS A 48 11.90 4.17 -12.53
CA LYS A 48 11.14 4.02 -13.78
C LYS A 48 10.13 2.89 -13.71
N LYS A 49 10.54 1.72 -13.23
CA LYS A 49 9.65 0.56 -13.10
C LYS A 49 8.53 0.80 -12.09
N ALA A 50 8.81 1.50 -10.98
CA ALA A 50 7.79 1.89 -10.02
C ALA A 50 6.75 2.80 -10.67
N ILE A 51 7.17 3.78 -11.47
CA ILE A 51 6.26 4.70 -12.14
C ILE A 51 5.45 4.00 -13.25
N GLU A 52 6.06 3.06 -13.99
CA GLU A 52 5.36 2.22 -14.98
C GLU A 52 4.24 1.36 -14.36
N VAL A 53 4.43 0.90 -13.12
CA VAL A 53 3.44 0.07 -12.41
C VAL A 53 2.43 0.91 -11.65
N CYS A 54 2.84 2.07 -11.12
CA CYS A 54 1.99 2.96 -10.36
C CYS A 54 1.11 3.87 -11.23
N GLY A 55 1.49 4.16 -12.48
CA GLY A 55 0.70 4.96 -13.41
C GLY A 55 0.45 6.38 -12.88
N ASP A 56 1.43 7.27 -13.07
CA ASP A 56 1.36 8.75 -12.99
C ASP A 56 0.87 9.40 -11.68
N GLU A 57 0.31 8.65 -10.73
CA GLU A 57 -0.25 9.15 -9.49
C GLU A 57 0.83 9.25 -8.41
N SER A 58 1.61 10.32 -8.44
CA SER A 58 2.45 10.81 -7.33
C SER A 58 3.75 10.06 -7.00
N VAL A 59 4.74 10.83 -6.52
CA VAL A 59 6.01 10.33 -5.96
C VAL A 59 5.76 9.36 -4.79
N GLU A 60 4.69 9.59 -4.02
CA GLU A 60 4.35 8.78 -2.85
C GLU A 60 3.92 7.36 -3.23
N ALA A 61 3.14 7.18 -4.30
CA ALA A 61 2.75 5.85 -4.78
C ALA A 61 3.94 5.06 -5.33
N ALA A 62 4.81 5.74 -6.09
CA ALA A 62 6.06 5.14 -6.56
C ALA A 62 6.95 4.72 -5.38
N MET A 63 7.05 5.54 -4.33
CA MET A 63 7.80 5.21 -3.12
C MET A 63 7.20 4.04 -2.35
N GLU A 64 5.88 3.98 -2.18
CA GLU A 64 5.20 2.86 -1.52
C GLU A 64 5.43 1.54 -2.27
N TRP A 65 5.38 1.57 -3.60
CA TRP A 65 5.69 0.40 -4.42
C TRP A 65 7.16 -0.02 -4.32
N LEU A 66 8.09 0.94 -4.33
CA LEU A 66 9.52 0.69 -4.14
C LEU A 66 9.83 0.06 -2.78
N LEU A 67 9.15 0.50 -1.73
CA LEU A 67 9.29 -0.06 -0.38
C LEU A 67 8.71 -1.48 -0.29
N ALA A 68 7.57 -1.73 -0.92
CA ALA A 68 6.94 -3.05 -0.98
C ALA A 68 7.77 -4.08 -1.77
N HIS A 69 8.62 -3.62 -2.70
CA HIS A 69 9.46 -4.46 -3.56
C HIS A 69 10.97 -4.22 -3.33
N ALA A 70 11.35 -3.73 -2.14
CA ALA A 70 12.72 -3.39 -1.78
C ALA A 70 13.64 -4.64 -1.71
N ASP A 71 13.08 -5.79 -1.32
CA ASP A 71 13.80 -7.04 -1.07
C ASP A 71 13.84 -8.01 -2.27
N GLU A 72 13.23 -7.65 -3.41
CA GLU A 72 13.40 -8.44 -4.63
C GLU A 72 14.77 -8.16 -5.25
N PRO A 73 15.65 -9.17 -5.43
CA PRO A 73 16.96 -8.97 -6.02
C PRO A 73 16.83 -8.71 -7.52
N MET A 74 16.67 -7.43 -7.87
CA MET A 74 16.97 -6.89 -9.19
C MET A 74 18.36 -6.23 -9.19
N ASP A 75 19.34 -6.88 -8.55
CA ASP A 75 20.75 -6.56 -8.65
C ASP A 75 21.48 -7.69 -9.37
N ILE A 76 21.30 -7.75 -10.69
CA ILE A 76 22.32 -8.24 -11.61
C ILE A 76 22.32 -7.36 -12.86
N THR A 77 23.03 -6.24 -12.80
CA THR A 77 24.03 -5.86 -13.80
C THR A 77 24.68 -4.60 -13.30
N GLU A 78 25.82 -4.79 -12.64
CA GLU A 78 26.92 -3.85 -12.70
C GLU A 78 27.39 -3.76 -14.16
N PRO A 79 27.30 -2.61 -14.85
CA PRO A 79 28.32 -2.26 -15.82
C PRO A 79 29.44 -1.54 -15.05
N ALA A 80 30.49 -2.30 -14.80
CA ALA A 80 31.77 -1.83 -14.30
C ALA A 80 32.24 -0.58 -15.09
N PRO A 81 33.01 0.29 -14.42
CA PRO A 81 33.45 1.59 -14.91
C PRO A 81 34.28 1.49 -16.19
N LYS A 82 34.06 2.44 -17.12
CA LYS A 82 35.02 2.67 -18.22
C LYS A 82 36.33 3.20 -17.64
N ALA A 83 37.33 2.32 -17.72
CA ALA A 83 38.72 2.56 -17.38
C ALA A 83 39.35 3.74 -18.15
N ALA A 84 40.13 4.53 -17.43
CA ALA A 84 41.49 4.86 -17.82
C ALA A 84 42.44 4.28 -16.76
N THR A 85 43.27 3.31 -17.15
CA THR A 85 44.38 2.72 -16.36
C THR A 85 45.62 3.64 -16.45
N PRO A 86 46.78 3.38 -15.76
CA PRO A 86 47.27 2.15 -15.10
C PRO A 86 48.06 2.42 -13.76
N PRO A 87 48.96 1.53 -13.28
CA PRO A 87 48.75 0.19 -12.70
C PRO A 87 49.44 0.03 -11.32
N ALA A 88 49.13 -1.04 -10.56
CA ALA A 88 50.12 -1.99 -9.99
C ALA A 88 49.49 -2.92 -8.93
N SER A 89 49.68 -4.23 -9.16
CA SER A 89 49.96 -5.30 -8.19
C SER A 89 48.95 -5.54 -7.03
N ALA A 90 48.50 -6.76 -6.71
CA ALA A 90 49.13 -8.06 -6.87
C ALA A 90 48.13 -9.21 -6.59
N THR A 91 48.33 -10.33 -7.28
CA THR A 91 48.38 -11.71 -6.74
C THR A 91 47.19 -12.32 -5.98
N SER A 92 46.51 -13.23 -6.71
CA SER A 92 46.32 -14.66 -6.39
C SER A 92 45.51 -15.12 -5.17
N GLY A 93 44.68 -16.15 -5.40
CA GLY A 93 44.53 -17.25 -4.45
C GLY A 93 43.12 -17.80 -4.31
N ALA A 94 42.95 -19.08 -4.63
CA ALA A 94 41.73 -19.85 -4.56
C ALA A 94 41.51 -20.55 -3.19
N SER A 95 40.29 -21.09 -3.03
CA SER A 95 39.88 -22.27 -2.25
C SER A 95 39.48 -22.14 -0.76
N GLU A 96 38.22 -22.50 -0.55
CA GLU A 96 37.62 -23.42 0.44
C GLU A 96 38.09 -23.51 1.92
N ALA A 97 37.07 -23.43 2.77
CA ALA A 97 36.70 -24.33 3.87
C ALA A 97 37.49 -24.38 5.21
N ALA A 98 36.68 -24.24 6.26
CA ALA A 98 36.76 -24.86 7.59
C ALA A 98 37.80 -24.38 8.61
N GLY A 99 37.32 -24.05 9.81
CA GLY A 99 38.15 -23.87 11.01
C GLY A 99 37.34 -23.39 12.22
N ASN A 100 36.97 -24.33 13.09
CA ASN A 100 36.16 -24.18 14.29
C ASN A 100 37.07 -24.06 15.54
N THR A 101 36.81 -23.15 16.49
CA THR A 101 37.11 -23.24 17.95
C THR A 101 36.52 -22.00 18.63
N ALA A 102 35.47 -22.08 19.47
CA ALA A 102 35.48 -22.49 20.89
C ALA A 102 36.12 -21.47 21.84
N ASP A 103 35.29 -20.80 22.66
CA ASP A 103 35.30 -20.71 24.16
C ASP A 103 34.45 -19.46 24.57
N LYS A 104 33.27 -19.60 25.21
CA LYS A 104 33.02 -19.63 26.68
C LYS A 104 33.45 -18.31 27.36
N ASP A 105 32.68 -17.57 28.16
CA ASP A 105 31.83 -17.82 29.33
C ASP A 105 30.96 -16.53 29.50
N LYS A 106 29.62 -16.59 29.55
CA LYS A 106 28.73 -16.60 30.75
C LYS A 106 28.88 -15.40 31.73
N MET A 107 27.71 -14.99 32.25
CA MET A 107 27.44 -14.44 33.61
C MET A 107 27.43 -12.89 33.69
N GLN A 108 26.58 -12.17 34.42
CA GLN A 108 25.28 -12.33 35.10
C GLN A 108 24.94 -10.91 35.65
N GLN A 109 23.68 -10.67 36.01
CA GLN A 109 23.17 -9.49 36.70
C GLN A 109 24.05 -8.95 37.84
N SER A 110 24.00 -7.64 38.07
CA SER A 110 23.95 -7.09 39.43
C SER A 110 23.35 -5.67 39.47
N ASP A 111 22.36 -5.54 40.35
CA ASP A 111 21.84 -4.34 41.00
C ASP A 111 22.93 -3.45 41.64
N THR A 112 22.46 -2.27 42.07
CA THR A 112 22.98 -1.42 43.17
C THR A 112 23.73 -0.13 42.79
N GLU A 113 22.92 0.92 42.57
CA GLU A 113 22.79 2.13 43.42
C GLU A 113 23.99 3.08 43.65
N SER A 114 23.80 4.34 43.21
CA SER A 114 24.26 5.63 43.77
C SER A 114 24.36 6.66 42.61
N LYS A 115 23.87 7.90 42.63
CA LYS A 115 23.40 8.78 43.71
C LYS A 115 22.83 10.08 43.10
N GLU A 116 21.67 10.48 43.62
CA GLU A 116 21.11 11.84 43.80
C GLU A 116 21.21 12.90 42.67
N HIS A 117 20.03 13.34 42.21
CA HIS A 117 19.69 14.75 42.33
C HIS A 117 18.34 14.91 43.06
N THR A 118 18.37 15.91 43.92
CA THR A 118 17.44 16.42 44.92
C THR A 118 15.96 16.57 44.54
N SER A 119 15.14 16.36 45.57
CA SER A 119 13.72 16.64 45.70
C SER A 119 13.32 18.08 45.38
N GLU A 120 12.36 18.24 44.47
CA GLU A 120 11.49 19.41 44.40
C GLU A 120 10.11 18.92 43.92
N ALA A 121 9.04 19.40 44.54
CA ALA A 121 7.71 18.81 44.49
C ALA A 121 7.13 18.74 43.07
N THR A 122 7.28 17.60 42.40
CA THR A 122 6.67 17.31 41.09
C THR A 122 5.15 17.22 41.23
N ALA A 123 4.44 18.07 40.49
CA ALA A 123 2.98 18.13 40.49
C ALA A 123 2.33 16.78 40.17
N LYS A 124 1.29 16.45 40.93
CA LYS A 124 0.64 15.12 40.93
C LYS A 124 -0.48 15.00 39.89
N SER A 125 -0.87 16.08 39.22
CA SER A 125 -1.75 16.06 38.03
C SER A 125 -1.55 17.30 37.16
N LEU A 126 -1.78 17.18 35.85
CA LEU A 126 -1.79 18.31 34.89
C LEU A 126 -3.24 18.59 34.48
N LYS A 127 -3.68 19.85 34.52
CA LYS A 127 -5.01 20.28 34.05
C LYS A 127 -4.90 21.02 32.73
N CYS A 128 -5.81 20.75 31.80
CA CYS A 128 -6.02 21.57 30.61
C CYS A 128 -6.80 22.82 31.00
N ASP A 129 -6.25 24.01 30.79
CA ASP A 129 -6.90 25.28 31.18
C ASP A 129 -8.08 25.65 30.27
N GLU A 130 -8.10 25.12 29.05
CA GLU A 130 -9.15 25.37 28.06
C GLU A 130 -10.40 24.51 28.30
N CYS A 131 -10.24 23.37 28.98
CA CYS A 131 -11.28 22.34 29.07
C CYS A 131 -11.46 21.74 30.46
N GLY A 132 -10.63 22.11 31.43
CA GLY A 132 -10.70 21.70 32.84
C GLY A 132 -10.45 20.22 33.09
N LYS A 133 -10.02 19.43 32.09
CA LYS A 133 -9.72 18.00 32.26
C LYS A 133 -8.40 17.82 33.00
N LEU A 134 -8.43 16.99 34.03
CA LEU A 134 -7.29 16.59 34.84
C LEU A 134 -6.69 15.30 34.26
N PHE A 135 -5.40 15.32 34.03
CA PHE A 135 -4.61 14.24 33.49
C PHE A 135 -3.66 13.72 34.54
N ARG A 136 -3.50 12.39 34.58
CA ARG A 136 -2.68 11.71 35.58
C ARG A 136 -1.24 11.52 35.11
N THR A 137 -1.00 11.52 33.80
CA THR A 137 0.30 11.23 33.20
C THR A 137 0.56 12.13 31.99
N ALA A 138 1.82 12.50 31.75
CA ALA A 138 2.25 13.27 30.58
C ALA A 138 1.77 12.71 29.21
N PRO A 139 1.80 11.38 28.93
CA PRO A 139 1.29 10.86 27.66
C PRO A 139 -0.23 11.04 27.47
N GLU A 140 -1.00 11.18 28.56
CA GLU A 140 -2.44 11.46 28.47
C GLU A 140 -2.70 12.91 28.04
N VAL A 141 -1.84 13.83 28.48
CA VAL A 141 -1.82 15.25 28.08
C VAL A 141 -1.47 15.38 26.60
N GLU A 142 -0.45 14.66 26.13
CA GLU A 142 -0.08 14.62 24.71
C GLU A 142 -1.23 14.10 23.84
N PHE A 143 -1.87 13.00 24.25
CA PHE A 143 -3.02 12.47 23.54
C PHE A 143 -4.20 13.45 23.52
N HIS A 144 -4.41 14.18 24.62
CA HIS A 144 -5.43 15.22 24.67
C HIS A 144 -5.10 16.41 23.77
N ALA A 145 -3.84 16.83 23.70
CA ALA A 145 -3.35 17.88 22.83
C ALA A 145 -3.56 17.51 21.35
N VAL A 146 -3.24 16.28 20.94
CA VAL A 146 -3.46 15.82 19.56
C VAL A 146 -4.95 15.68 19.23
N LYS A 147 -5.74 15.16 20.17
CA LYS A 147 -7.16 14.89 19.92
C LYS A 147 -8.04 16.13 20.00
N SER A 148 -7.67 17.10 20.84
CA SER A 148 -8.51 18.24 21.20
C SER A 148 -7.91 19.58 20.76
N GLY A 149 -6.62 19.62 20.39
CA GLY A 149 -5.92 20.82 19.94
C GLY A 149 -5.52 21.79 21.06
N HIS A 150 -5.83 21.48 22.31
CA HIS A 150 -5.52 22.35 23.45
C HIS A 150 -4.05 22.20 23.85
N GLN A 151 -3.37 23.33 24.07
CA GLN A 151 -1.93 23.37 24.38
C GLN A 151 -1.64 24.00 25.75
N SER A 152 -2.63 24.62 26.37
CA SER A 152 -2.48 25.29 27.66
C SER A 152 -2.74 24.31 28.81
N PHE A 153 -1.66 23.79 29.41
CA PHE A 153 -1.73 22.90 30.56
C PHE A 153 -1.05 23.52 31.78
N SER A 154 -1.73 23.51 32.92
CA SER A 154 -1.19 23.97 34.19
C SER A 154 -1.12 22.83 35.21
N GLU A 155 -0.16 22.91 36.13
CA GLU A 155 0.07 21.88 37.13
C GLU A 155 -0.90 22.04 38.30
N SER A 156 -1.69 21.00 38.61
CA SER A 156 -2.66 20.99 39.71
C SER A 156 -2.24 19.98 40.79
N VAL A 157 -2.40 20.34 42.06
CA VAL A 157 -1.99 19.54 43.24
C VAL A 157 -3.06 18.52 43.65
N GLU A 158 -4.05 18.28 42.79
CA GLU A 158 -5.12 17.32 43.06
C GLU A 158 -4.65 15.89 42.76
N GLU A 159 -4.35 15.15 43.82
CA GLU A 159 -4.09 13.71 43.76
C GLU A 159 -5.36 12.95 43.40
N ILE A 160 -5.50 12.61 42.12
CA ILE A 160 -6.52 11.66 41.69
C ILE A 160 -6.25 10.34 42.43
N LYS A 161 -7.26 9.76 43.10
CA LYS A 161 -7.13 8.44 43.72
C LYS A 161 -6.60 7.44 42.68
N PRO A 162 -5.46 6.76 42.93
CA PRO A 162 -4.99 5.72 42.04
C PRO A 162 -6.10 4.69 41.85
N LEU A 163 -6.46 4.42 40.60
CA LEU A 163 -7.40 3.35 40.24
C LEU A 163 -6.95 2.08 40.99
N THR A 164 -7.85 1.49 41.77
CA THR A 164 -7.56 0.30 42.58
C THR A 164 -7.03 -0.81 41.68
N GLU A 165 -6.16 -1.66 42.23
CA GLU A 165 -5.50 -2.71 41.45
C GLU A 165 -6.51 -3.64 40.77
N GLU A 166 -7.67 -3.85 41.39
CA GLU A 166 -8.78 -4.63 40.83
C GLU A 166 -9.40 -4.00 39.58
N GLU A 167 -9.70 -2.69 39.59
CA GLU A 167 -10.29 -2.01 38.42
C GLU A 167 -9.30 -1.92 37.24
N LYS A 168 -8.00 -1.83 37.51
CA LYS A 168 -6.97 -1.89 36.47
C LYS A 168 -6.89 -3.28 35.85
N GLN A 169 -6.98 -4.32 36.67
CA GLN A 169 -6.97 -5.72 36.21
C GLN A 169 -8.22 -6.05 35.38
N GLU A 170 -9.39 -5.54 35.75
CA GLU A 170 -10.61 -5.72 34.94
C GLU A 170 -10.51 -5.01 33.59
N LYS A 171 -9.98 -3.78 33.56
CA LYS A 171 -9.73 -3.07 32.30
C LYS A 171 -8.71 -3.78 31.42
N ALA A 172 -7.65 -4.34 32.02
CA ALA A 172 -6.66 -5.16 31.31
C ALA A 172 -7.29 -6.42 30.72
N LYS A 173 -8.10 -7.18 31.49
CA LYS A 173 -8.83 -8.37 31.02
C LYS A 173 -9.82 -8.02 29.90
N LYS A 174 -10.56 -6.91 30.03
CA LYS A 174 -11.48 -6.43 28.99
C LYS A 174 -10.75 -6.02 27.71
N LEU A 175 -9.56 -5.41 27.84
CA LEU A 175 -8.71 -5.09 26.69
C LEU A 175 -8.16 -6.36 26.03
N GLU A 176 -7.66 -7.31 26.81
CA GLU A 176 -7.14 -8.60 26.32
C GLU A 176 -8.24 -9.41 25.61
N GLU A 177 -9.43 -9.50 26.20
CA GLU A 177 -10.57 -10.16 25.59
C GLU A 177 -10.98 -9.47 24.28
N LYS A 178 -10.99 -8.13 24.24
CA LYS A 178 -11.29 -7.37 23.02
C LYS A 178 -10.22 -7.57 21.94
N ILE A 179 -8.95 -7.69 22.30
CA ILE A 179 -7.86 -8.03 21.38
C ILE A 179 -8.05 -9.46 20.85
N ARG A 180 -8.38 -10.41 21.72
CA ARG A 180 -8.65 -11.80 21.34
C ARG A 180 -9.86 -11.91 20.39
N GLN A 181 -10.95 -11.21 20.69
CA GLN A 181 -12.12 -11.13 19.81
C GLN A 181 -11.76 -10.58 18.44
N ARG A 182 -11.01 -9.46 18.36
CA ARG A 182 -10.56 -8.89 17.09
C ARG A 182 -9.62 -9.80 16.30
N ARG A 183 -8.78 -10.59 16.97
CA ARG A 183 -7.92 -11.58 16.29
C ARG A 183 -8.73 -12.72 15.70
N LEU A 184 -9.68 -13.27 16.45
CA LEU A 184 -10.57 -14.33 15.97
C LEU A 184 -11.47 -13.85 14.83
N GLU A 185 -12.02 -12.65 14.93
CA GLU A 185 -12.83 -12.03 13.87
C GLU A 185 -12.01 -11.87 12.58
N ARG A 186 -10.76 -11.39 12.69
CA ARG A 186 -9.86 -11.27 11.54
C ARG A 186 -9.55 -12.63 10.92
N GLU A 187 -9.22 -13.63 11.73
CA GLU A 187 -8.93 -14.99 11.25
C GLU A 187 -10.16 -15.63 10.56
N GLU A 188 -11.36 -15.44 11.10
CA GLU A 188 -12.60 -15.91 10.46
C GLU A 188 -12.89 -15.18 9.16
N LYS A 189 -12.66 -13.86 9.12
CA LYS A 189 -12.85 -13.06 7.91
C LYS A 189 -11.89 -13.51 6.81
N GLU A 190 -10.61 -13.67 7.13
CA GLU A 190 -9.60 -14.18 6.19
C GLU A 190 -9.94 -15.59 5.69
N LYS A 191 -10.44 -16.49 6.57
CA LYS A 191 -10.92 -17.82 6.17
C LYS A 191 -12.14 -17.75 5.25
N LYS A 192 -13.10 -16.87 5.54
CA LYS A 192 -14.30 -16.66 4.71
C LYS A 192 -13.92 -16.14 3.33
N GLU A 193 -13.07 -15.12 3.27
CA GLU A 193 -12.57 -14.53 2.02
C GLU A 193 -11.73 -15.54 1.22
N ALA A 194 -10.95 -16.41 1.88
CA ALA A 194 -10.21 -17.48 1.21
C ALA A 194 -11.15 -18.52 0.59
N ILE A 195 -12.20 -18.92 1.31
CA ILE A 195 -13.22 -19.86 0.79
C ILE A 195 -14.02 -19.22 -0.35
N GLU A 196 -14.35 -17.93 -0.25
CA GLU A 196 -15.06 -17.19 -1.30
C GLU A 196 -14.22 -17.08 -2.56
N ARG A 197 -12.94 -16.68 -2.45
CA ARG A 197 -12.01 -16.62 -3.58
C ARG A 197 -11.87 -17.98 -4.29
N ASP A 198 -11.78 -19.08 -3.54
CA ASP A 198 -11.75 -20.44 -4.13
C ASP A 198 -13.08 -20.81 -4.81
N LYS A 199 -14.22 -20.41 -4.23
CA LYS A 199 -15.54 -20.61 -4.84
C LYS A 199 -15.70 -19.81 -6.13
N GLU A 200 -15.27 -18.56 -6.16
CA GLU A 200 -15.32 -17.70 -7.35
C GLU A 200 -14.49 -18.27 -8.49
N ARG A 201 -13.28 -18.75 -8.20
CA ARG A 201 -12.45 -19.46 -9.19
C ARG A 201 -13.20 -20.64 -9.83
N ARG A 202 -13.90 -21.44 -9.01
CA ARG A 202 -14.69 -22.58 -9.52
C ARG A 202 -15.92 -22.15 -10.29
N LYS A 203 -16.65 -21.16 -9.77
CA LYS A 203 -17.85 -20.58 -10.41
C LYS A 203 -17.50 -19.97 -11.76
N PHE A 204 -16.45 -19.16 -11.84
CA PHE A 204 -15.99 -18.54 -13.08
C PHE A 204 -15.66 -19.61 -14.15
N GLY A 205 -15.00 -20.71 -13.77
CA GLY A 205 -14.78 -21.85 -14.67
C GLY A 205 -16.08 -22.50 -15.17
N GLN A 206 -17.07 -22.68 -14.29
CA GLN A 206 -18.39 -23.18 -14.67
C GLN A 206 -19.18 -22.18 -15.52
N GLU A 207 -19.06 -20.89 -15.23
CA GLU A 207 -19.72 -19.79 -15.96
C GLU A 207 -19.18 -19.69 -17.38
N ILE A 208 -17.87 -19.84 -17.59
CA ILE A 208 -17.29 -19.91 -18.95
C ILE A 208 -17.85 -21.13 -19.70
N ALA A 209 -17.84 -22.31 -19.08
CA ALA A 209 -18.32 -23.53 -19.72
C ALA A 209 -19.81 -23.47 -20.08
N THR A 210 -20.64 -22.97 -19.16
CA THR A 210 -22.08 -22.79 -19.39
C THR A 210 -22.38 -21.70 -20.40
N SER A 211 -21.60 -20.62 -20.43
CA SER A 211 -21.74 -19.54 -21.43
C SER A 211 -21.40 -20.04 -22.83
N ARG A 212 -20.35 -20.86 -22.97
CA ARG A 212 -20.00 -21.50 -24.24
C ARG A 212 -21.11 -22.43 -24.73
N GLN A 213 -21.64 -23.29 -23.86
CA GLN A 213 -22.76 -24.18 -24.22
C GLN A 213 -24.00 -23.40 -24.66
N LYS A 214 -24.34 -22.33 -23.96
CA LYS A 214 -25.48 -21.46 -24.34
C LYS A 214 -25.29 -20.80 -25.70
N LEU A 215 -24.06 -20.39 -26.03
CA LEU A 215 -23.76 -19.81 -27.34
C LEU A 215 -23.93 -20.86 -28.46
N GLU A 216 -23.39 -22.06 -28.26
CA GLU A 216 -23.57 -23.19 -29.19
C GLU A 216 -25.05 -23.57 -29.35
N GLU A 217 -25.82 -23.62 -28.26
CA GLU A 217 -27.27 -23.86 -28.28
C GLU A 217 -28.03 -22.76 -29.03
N GLN A 218 -27.67 -21.49 -28.84
CA GLN A 218 -28.29 -20.36 -29.54
C GLN A 218 -28.02 -20.41 -31.05
N GLU A 219 -26.80 -20.77 -31.46
CA GLU A 219 -26.47 -20.95 -32.87
C GLU A 219 -27.27 -22.10 -33.51
N MET A 220 -27.36 -23.24 -32.81
CA MET A 220 -28.16 -24.37 -33.26
C MET A 220 -29.66 -24.04 -33.34
N LEU A 221 -30.16 -23.27 -32.37
CA LEU A 221 -31.55 -22.81 -32.35
C LEU A 221 -31.84 -21.89 -33.54
N LYS A 222 -30.97 -20.93 -33.83
CA LYS A 222 -31.08 -20.03 -34.99
C LYS A 222 -31.10 -20.81 -36.29
N LEU A 223 -30.20 -21.77 -36.45
CA LEU A 223 -30.14 -22.62 -37.65
C LEU A 223 -31.39 -23.50 -37.80
N ALA A 224 -31.97 -23.97 -36.69
CA ALA A 224 -33.23 -24.71 -36.72
C ALA A 224 -34.43 -23.80 -37.07
N GLU A 225 -34.45 -22.55 -36.60
CA GLU A 225 -35.47 -21.56 -36.92
C GLU A 225 -35.41 -21.14 -38.39
N GLU A 226 -34.22 -20.87 -38.93
CA GLU A 226 -34.02 -20.57 -40.34
C GLU A 226 -34.52 -21.70 -41.23
N LYS A 227 -34.17 -22.96 -40.91
CA LYS A 227 -34.71 -24.14 -41.61
C LYS A 227 -36.23 -24.25 -41.51
N LYS A 228 -36.85 -23.84 -40.39
CA LYS A 228 -38.32 -23.82 -40.25
C LYS A 228 -38.93 -22.71 -41.11
N ARG A 229 -38.31 -21.53 -41.13
CA ARG A 229 -38.75 -20.39 -41.94
C ARG A 229 -38.68 -20.71 -43.43
N GLU A 230 -37.56 -21.24 -43.90
CA GLU A 230 -37.39 -21.70 -45.29
C GLU A 230 -38.44 -22.74 -45.69
N LYS A 231 -38.72 -23.72 -44.81
CA LYS A 231 -39.79 -24.71 -45.06
C LYS A 231 -41.17 -24.06 -45.16
N MET A 232 -41.48 -23.10 -44.30
CA MET A 232 -42.76 -22.39 -44.32
C MET A 232 -42.89 -21.51 -45.57
N GLU A 233 -41.84 -20.79 -45.94
CA GLU A 233 -41.77 -19.97 -47.15
C GLU A 233 -41.88 -20.82 -48.41
N ALA A 234 -41.19 -21.97 -48.48
CA ALA A 234 -41.32 -22.92 -49.58
C ALA A 234 -42.74 -23.49 -49.69
N MET A 235 -43.39 -23.79 -48.55
CA MET A 235 -44.79 -24.25 -48.54
C MET A 235 -45.74 -23.15 -49.04
N LEU A 236 -45.54 -21.90 -48.61
CA LEU A 236 -46.34 -20.76 -49.06
C LEU A 236 -46.11 -20.45 -50.54
N ALA A 237 -44.86 -20.48 -51.02
CA ALA A 237 -44.52 -20.33 -52.42
C ALA A 237 -45.18 -21.40 -53.29
N LYS A 238 -45.18 -22.67 -52.82
CA LYS A 238 -45.87 -23.77 -53.50
C LYS A 238 -47.39 -23.55 -53.61
N LYS A 239 -48.01 -22.92 -52.61
CA LYS A 239 -49.44 -22.56 -52.61
C LYS A 239 -49.76 -21.32 -53.46
N LYS A 240 -48.78 -20.46 -53.74
CA LYS A 240 -48.96 -19.19 -54.47
C LYS A 240 -48.92 -19.36 -56.00
N VAL A 241 -48.38 -20.47 -56.51
CA VAL A 241 -48.36 -20.76 -57.96
C VAL A 241 -49.79 -21.13 -58.41
N PRO A 242 -50.42 -20.34 -59.30
CA PRO A 242 -51.78 -20.57 -59.79
C PRO A 242 -51.87 -21.72 -60.80
#